data_AF-A0A0P0NEF7-F1
#
_entry.id   AF-A0A0P0NEF7-F1
#
_cell.length_a   1.000
_cell.length_b   1.000
_cell.length_c   1.000
_cell.angle_alpha   90.00
_cell.angle_beta   90.00
_cell.angle_gamma   90.00
#
_symmetry.space_group_name_H-M   'P 1'
#
loop_
_entity.id
_entity.type
_entity.pdbx_description
1 polymer ?
#
loop_
_entity_poly.entity_id
_entity_poly.type
_entity_poly.pdbx_seq_one_letter_code
_entity_poly.pdbx_strand_id
1 'polypeptide(L)'
;MKYDLNDFIVKYQDVDFITLIVQISKEVQQLDASYKRLNRNDDDNGLTYYREYVGDFLFYLNTGVVPAGIQINGLREFLPIIENLVHKGQFKPEVLNLFK
;
A
#
# COMPACT_ATOMS: atom_id res chain seq x y z
N MET A 1 0.54 16.54 9.95
CA MET A 1 1.20 15.28 9.53
C MET A 1 0.88 15.14 8.05
N LYS A 2 1.89 15.07 7.19
CA LYS A 2 1.68 14.91 5.75
C LYS A 2 1.71 13.41 5.45
N TYR A 3 0.73 12.90 4.72
CA TYR A 3 0.73 11.52 4.29
C TYR A 3 1.57 11.40 3.02
N ASP A 4 2.67 10.63 3.08
CA ASP A 4 3.64 10.49 2.00
C ASP A 4 3.89 9.01 1.69
N LEU A 5 3.61 8.60 0.46
CA LEU A 5 3.81 7.21 0.02
C LEU A 5 5.29 6.82 -0.02
N ASN A 6 6.22 7.75 -0.21
CA ASN A 6 7.65 7.42 -0.18
C ASN A 6 8.10 6.99 1.21
N ASP A 7 7.62 7.68 2.25
CA ASP A 7 7.91 7.29 3.64
C ASP A 7 7.35 5.90 3.95
N PHE A 8 6.17 5.58 3.41
CA PHE A 8 5.60 4.23 3.50
C PHE A 8 6.50 3.18 2.82
N ILE A 9 6.93 3.44 1.59
CA ILE A 9 7.79 2.50 0.84
C ILE A 9 9.10 2.26 1.57
N VAL A 10 9.78 3.33 2.02
CA VAL A 10 11.05 3.22 2.77
C VAL A 10 10.88 2.45 4.07
N LYS A 11 9.76 2.65 4.77
CA LYS A 11 9.46 1.95 6.03
C LYS A 11 9.21 0.45 5.83
N TYR A 12 8.58 0.06 4.72
CA TYR A 12 8.08 -1.30 4.53
C TYR A 12 8.87 -2.14 3.52
N GLN A 13 9.79 -1.57 2.75
CA GLN A 13 10.57 -2.28 1.73
C GLN A 13 11.32 -3.50 2.26
N ASP A 14 11.80 -3.45 3.51
CA ASP A 14 12.60 -4.53 4.10
C ASP A 14 11.83 -5.41 5.09
N VAL A 15 10.52 -5.21 5.21
CA VAL A 15 9.67 -5.99 6.10
C VAL A 15 9.33 -7.35 5.46
N ASP A 16 9.13 -8.39 6.27
CA ASP A 16 8.65 -9.69 5.79
C ASP A 16 7.14 -9.69 5.52
N PHE A 17 6.67 -10.59 4.67
CA PHE A 17 5.27 -10.62 4.23
C PHE A 17 4.24 -10.65 5.37
N ILE A 18 4.47 -11.45 6.41
CA ILE A 18 3.49 -11.61 7.50
C ILE A 18 3.44 -10.33 8.33
N THR A 19 4.60 -9.79 8.70
CA THR A 19 4.68 -8.52 9.42
C THR A 19 4.08 -7.38 8.58
N LEU A 20 4.34 -7.37 7.27
CA LEU A 20 3.82 -6.38 6.33
C LEU A 20 2.29 -6.37 6.33
N ILE A 21 1.63 -7.52 6.13
CA ILE A 21 0.17 -7.63 6.15
C ILE A 21 -0.41 -7.12 7.48
N VAL A 22 0.18 -7.53 8.60
CA VAL A 22 -0.32 -7.15 9.93
C VAL A 22 -0.19 -5.64 10.17
N GLN A 23 0.95 -5.05 9.80
CA GLN A 23 1.21 -3.63 10.02
C GLN A 23 0.39 -2.75 9.08
N ILE A 24 0.32 -3.08 7.79
CA ILE A 24 -0.50 -2.34 6.82
C ILE A 24 -1.98 -2.43 7.19
N SER A 25 -2.47 -3.61 7.62
CA SER A 25 -3.88 -3.74 8.04
C SER A 25 -4.24 -2.81 9.19
N LYS A 26 -3.35 -2.67 10.19
CA LYS A 26 -3.54 -1.73 11.30
C LYS A 26 -3.49 -0.28 10.81
N GLU A 27 -2.58 0.02 9.89
CA GLU A 27 -2.43 1.36 9.33
C GLU A 27 -3.68 1.77 8.54
N VAL A 28 -4.20 0.91 7.66
CA VAL A 28 -5.45 1.14 6.92
C VAL A 28 -6.63 1.38 7.86
N GLN A 29 -6.75 0.62 8.95
CA GLN A 29 -7.79 0.85 9.97
C GLN A 29 -7.68 2.24 10.62
N GLN A 30 -6.46 2.72 10.88
CA GLN A 30 -6.23 4.06 11.43
C GLN A 30 -6.53 5.16 10.40
N LEU A 31 -6.19 4.94 9.12
CA LEU A 31 -6.50 5.84 8.02
C LEU A 31 -8.01 5.95 7.80
N ASP A 32 -8.74 4.83 7.82
CA ASP A 32 -10.21 4.81 7.75
C ASP A 32 -10.85 5.60 8.88
N ALA A 33 -10.36 5.42 10.11
CA ALA A 33 -10.85 6.15 11.27
C ALA A 33 -10.56 7.66 11.16
N SER A 34 -9.39 8.03 10.64
CA SER A 34 -8.99 9.42 10.43
C SER A 34 -9.81 10.07 9.31
N TYR A 35 -10.01 9.36 8.20
CA TYR A 35 -10.79 9.81 7.06
C TYR A 35 -12.25 10.06 7.43
N LYS A 36 -12.86 9.19 8.23
CA LYS A 36 -14.24 9.39 8.75
C LYS A 36 -14.40 10.62 9.64
N ARG A 37 -13.31 11.16 10.18
CA ARG A 37 -13.30 12.36 11.04
C ARG A 37 -13.01 13.64 10.27
N LEU A 38 -12.61 13.56 8.99
CA LEU A 38 -12.40 14.73 8.15
C LEU A 38 -13.73 15.45 7.91
N ASN A 39 -13.74 16.77 8.09
CA ASN A 39 -14.85 17.58 7.60
C ASN A 39 -14.64 17.90 6.11
N ARG A 40 -15.73 18.21 5.42
CA ARG A 40 -15.77 18.44 3.97
C ARG A 40 -14.84 19.55 3.46
N ASN A 41 -14.40 20.44 4.35
CA ASN A 41 -13.57 21.62 4.03
C ASN A 41 -12.16 21.53 4.62
N ASP A 42 -11.80 20.42 5.26
CA ASP A 42 -10.47 20.26 5.86
C ASP A 42 -9.47 19.90 4.76
N ASP A 43 -8.28 20.52 4.79
CA ASP A 43 -7.13 20.02 4.05
C ASP A 43 -6.73 18.66 4.64
N ASP A 44 -6.94 17.60 3.87
CA ASP A 44 -6.68 16.24 4.29
C ASP A 44 -5.19 15.89 4.31
N ASN A 45 -4.31 16.81 3.89
CA ASN A 45 -2.86 16.65 3.83
C ASN A 45 -2.42 15.38 3.06
N GLY A 46 -3.19 14.99 2.03
CA GLY A 46 -2.94 13.80 1.23
C GLY A 46 -3.50 12.50 1.82
N LEU A 47 -4.29 12.56 2.91
CA LEU A 47 -4.88 11.39 3.56
C LEU A 47 -5.75 10.57 2.60
N THR A 48 -6.62 11.21 1.80
CA THR A 48 -7.51 10.48 0.89
C THR A 48 -6.71 9.66 -0.11
N TYR A 49 -5.73 10.29 -0.76
CA TYR A 49 -4.86 9.65 -1.74
C TYR A 49 -4.04 8.53 -1.12
N TYR A 50 -3.36 8.80 -0.01
CA TYR A 50 -2.55 7.80 0.70
C TYR A 50 -3.38 6.59 1.15
N ARG A 51 -4.55 6.84 1.73
CA ARG A 51 -5.47 5.79 2.20
C ARG A 51 -5.93 4.88 1.07
N GLU A 52 -6.29 5.45 -0.08
CA GLU A 52 -6.71 4.68 -1.25
C GLU A 52 -5.59 3.76 -1.72
N TYR A 53 -4.38 4.28 -1.92
CA TYR A 53 -3.24 3.52 -2.43
C TYR A 53 -2.76 2.44 -1.46
N VAL A 54 -2.66 2.76 -0.16
CA VAL A 54 -2.26 1.78 0.87
C VAL A 54 -3.34 0.71 1.06
N GLY A 55 -4.63 1.08 0.99
CA GLY A 55 -5.75 0.15 1.07
C GLY A 55 -5.81 -0.81 -0.11
N ASP A 56 -5.60 -0.29 -1.32
CA ASP A 56 -5.59 -1.10 -2.54
C ASP A 56 -4.34 -2.00 -2.61
N PHE A 57 -3.19 -1.53 -2.13
CA PHE A 57 -2.01 -2.37 -1.96
C PHE A 57 -2.27 -3.52 -0.98
N LEU A 58 -2.92 -3.25 0.15
CA LEU A 58 -3.33 -4.29 1.09
C LEU A 58 -4.30 -5.30 0.46
N PHE A 59 -5.27 -4.83 -0.34
CA PHE A 59 -6.17 -5.71 -1.07
C PHE A 59 -5.41 -6.62 -2.03
N TYR A 60 -4.46 -6.06 -2.77
CA TYR A 60 -3.61 -6.80 -3.68
C TYR A 60 -2.80 -7.87 -2.93
N LEU A 61 -2.15 -7.53 -1.81
CA LEU A 61 -1.36 -8.50 -1.03
C LEU A 61 -2.22 -9.65 -0.48
N ASN A 62 -3.49 -9.40 -0.15
CA ASN A 62 -4.39 -10.43 0.38
C ASN A 62 -5.00 -11.33 -0.70
N THR A 63 -5.26 -10.80 -1.89
CA THR A 63 -6.07 -11.48 -2.93
C THR A 63 -5.27 -11.86 -4.17
N GLY A 64 -4.14 -11.21 -4.42
CA GLY A 64 -3.39 -11.26 -5.67
C GLY A 64 -4.07 -10.55 -6.84
N VAL A 65 -5.20 -9.87 -6.60
CA VAL A 65 -5.99 -9.19 -7.64
C VAL A 65 -5.70 -7.69 -7.62
N VAL A 66 -5.49 -7.11 -8.81
CA VAL A 66 -5.36 -5.66 -8.98
C VAL A 66 -6.77 -5.03 -8.95
N PRO A 67 -7.09 -4.15 -7.98
CA PRO A 67 -8.38 -3.48 -7.95
C PRO A 67 -8.60 -2.66 -9.22
N ALA A 68 -9.83 -2.66 -9.76
CA ALA A 68 -10.16 -1.88 -10.96
C ALA A 68 -9.97 -0.36 -10.78
N GLY A 69 -9.91 0.13 -9.54
CA GLY A 69 -9.63 1.53 -9.20
C GLY A 69 -8.14 1.89 -9.23
N ILE A 70 -7.25 0.93 -8.95
CA ILE A 70 -5.82 1.10 -9.19
C ILE A 70 -5.58 0.92 -10.69
N GLN A 71 -5.21 2.01 -11.35
CA GLN A 71 -4.43 1.86 -12.57
C GLN A 71 -3.11 1.20 -12.15
N ILE A 72 -2.58 0.28 -12.96
CA ILE A 72 -1.29 -0.42 -12.71
C ILE A 72 -0.17 0.55 -12.25
N ASN A 73 -0.24 1.81 -12.68
CA ASN A 73 0.61 2.91 -12.24
C ASN A 73 0.66 3.12 -10.72
N GLY A 74 -0.46 2.97 -9.99
CA GLY A 74 -0.47 3.13 -8.54
C GLY A 74 0.15 1.95 -7.79
N LEU A 75 0.04 0.73 -8.34
CA LEU A 75 0.78 -0.41 -7.80
C LEU A 75 2.28 -0.30 -8.03
N ARG A 76 2.71 0.30 -9.16
CA ARG A 76 4.14 0.47 -9.48
C ARG A 76 4.92 1.23 -8.41
N GLU A 77 4.28 2.11 -7.65
CA GLU A 77 4.94 2.78 -6.52
C GLU A 77 5.42 1.80 -5.44
N PHE A 78 4.69 0.69 -5.25
CA PHE A 78 5.03 -0.34 -4.28
C PHE A 78 5.99 -1.42 -4.81
N LEU A 79 6.48 -1.27 -6.04
CA LEU A 79 7.40 -2.23 -6.66
C LEU A 79 8.63 -2.54 -5.78
N PRO A 80 9.28 -1.59 -5.08
CA PRO A 80 10.42 -1.89 -4.22
C PRO A 80 10.08 -2.88 -3.09
N ILE A 81 8.87 -2.80 -2.54
CA ILE A 81 8.41 -3.74 -1.50
C ILE A 81 8.21 -5.13 -2.12
N ILE A 82 7.53 -5.20 -3.27
CA ILE A 82 7.24 -6.47 -3.95
C ILE A 82 8.53 -7.16 -4.41
N GLU A 83 9.48 -6.43 -4.97
CA GLU A 83 10.80 -6.96 -5.37
C GLU A 83 11.53 -7.59 -4.19
N ASN A 84 11.56 -6.90 -3.04
CA ASN A 84 12.20 -7.43 -1.85
C ASN A 84 11.49 -8.67 -1.28
N LEU A 85 10.16 -8.73 -1.34
CA LEU A 85 9.41 -9.93 -0.96
C LEU A 85 9.72 -11.11 -1.89
N VAL A 86 9.85 -10.86 -3.20
CA VAL A 86 10.27 -11.88 -4.19
C VAL A 86 11.70 -12.34 -3.91
N HIS A 87 12.64 -11.42 -3.68
CA HIS A 87 14.03 -11.75 -3.35
C HIS A 87 14.16 -12.58 -2.07
N LYS A 88 13.29 -12.34 -1.08
CA LYS A 88 13.22 -13.13 0.16
C LYS A 88 12.51 -14.49 -0.01
N GLY A 89 12.00 -14.80 -1.20
CA GLY A 89 11.22 -16.03 -1.46
C GLY A 89 9.84 -16.04 -0.80
N GLN A 90 9.34 -14.87 -0.40
CA GLN A 90 8.04 -14.71 0.28
C GLN A 90 6.92 -14.34 -0.69
N PHE A 91 7.26 -14.03 -1.94
CA PHE A 91 6.33 -13.79 -3.03
C PHE A 91 6.79 -14.52 -4.29
N LYS A 92 5.82 -14.80 -5.17
CA LYS A 92 6.06 -15.48 -6.45
C LYS A 92 6.69 -14.53 -7.47
N PRO A 93 7.79 -14.89 -8.16
CA PRO A 93 8.42 -14.02 -9.15
C PRO A 93 7.50 -13.59 -10.30
N GLU A 94 6.49 -14.41 -10.64
CA GLU A 94 5.51 -14.14 -11.70
C GLU A 94 4.72 -12.86 -11.47
N VAL A 95 4.61 -12.42 -10.20
CA VAL A 95 3.97 -11.15 -9.81
C VAL A 95 4.65 -9.95 -10.47
N LEU A 96 5.97 -9.98 -10.65
CA LEU A 96 6.71 -8.87 -11.25
C LEU A 96 6.31 -8.61 -12.71
N ASN A 97 5.68 -9.59 -13.37
CA ASN A 97 5.17 -9.41 -14.73
C ASN A 97 4.01 -8.43 -14.81
N LEU A 98 3.31 -8.16 -13.71
CA LEU A 98 2.23 -7.16 -13.66
C LEU A 98 2.76 -5.72 -13.82
N PHE A 99 4.07 -5.51 -13.62
CA PHE A 99 4.71 -4.20 -13.61
C PHE A 99 5.47 -3.88 -14.89
N LYS A 100 5.68 -4.87 -15.78
CA LYS A 100 6.35 -4.74 -17.08
C LYS A 100 5.42 -4.11 -18.10
#